data_AF-A0A2V7Z116-F1
#
_entry.id   AF-A0A2V7Z116-F1
#
_cell.length_a   1.000
_cell.length_b   1.000
_cell.length_c   1.000
_cell.angle_alpha   90.00
_cell.angle_beta   90.00
_cell.angle_gamma   90.00
#
_symmetry.space_group_name_H-M   'P 1'
#
loop_
_entity.id
_entity.type
_entity.pdbx_description
1 polymer ?
#
loop_
_entity_poly.entity_id
_entity_poly.type
_entity_poly.pdbx_seq_one_letter_code
_entity_poly.pdbx_strand_id
1 'polypeptide(L)'
;MPRIHPNSEVLTGRIQLLPGDQGRLLKHIQGCPSCRRKLEEREPAARGQGNVLSWRPSEAPVSRAVDGVLQGLRSRAQAVARERAEAPALFAELMGHRVERQEILARNSRRFRSLALCGLLLQRSHEVSVDDPAQGERLAALALELAGSLDGGWYGERVLADTRGRCWSLIGNARRIAADLPGAEEALLQAEDDLDRGTGDLTEKAQLLVYKAFLRQAQHRLDEAAVLFRRTVSIFLSAGEPLQAAESIVELAIVETDRGEPERAIQILARANTLRGLAVEPVPRASP
;
A
#
# COMPACT_ATOMS: atom_id res chain seq x y z
N MET A 1 -8.30 32.72 34.32
CA MET A 1 -8.66 31.44 33.68
C MET A 1 -7.76 30.36 34.25
N PRO A 2 -8.28 29.24 34.79
CA PRO A 2 -7.42 28.14 35.21
C PRO A 2 -6.72 27.60 33.95
N ARG A 3 -5.39 27.70 33.91
CA ARG A 3 -4.58 27.11 32.86
C ARG A 3 -4.75 25.60 32.96
N ILE A 4 -5.51 25.01 32.03
CA ILE A 4 -5.63 23.56 31.94
C ILE A 4 -4.30 23.08 31.37
N HIS A 5 -3.42 22.63 32.27
CA HIS A 5 -2.18 21.98 31.90
C HIS A 5 -2.50 20.52 31.53
N PRO A 6 -2.01 20.00 30.40
CA PRO A 6 -2.09 18.57 30.13
C PRO A 6 -1.47 17.80 31.31
N ASN A 7 -2.00 16.62 31.62
CA ASN A 7 -1.42 15.77 32.66
C ASN A 7 0.07 15.54 32.38
N SER A 8 0.90 15.59 33.41
CA SER A 8 2.37 15.49 33.33
C SER A 8 2.82 14.21 32.61
N GLU A 9 2.06 13.13 32.75
CA GLU A 9 2.31 11.86 32.05
C GLU A 9 2.10 11.98 30.52
N VAL A 10 1.06 12.71 30.08
CA VAL A 10 0.77 12.93 28.66
C VAL A 10 1.81 13.85 28.02
N LEU A 11 2.26 14.87 28.75
CA LEU A 11 3.36 15.74 28.32
C LEU A 11 4.67 14.95 28.21
N THR A 12 4.97 14.11 29.20
CA THR A 12 6.20 13.31 29.22
C THR A 12 6.19 12.29 28.09
N GLY A 13 5.07 11.59 27.85
CA GLY A 13 4.92 10.65 26.75
C GLY A 13 5.07 11.31 25.38
N ARG A 14 4.53 12.52 25.19
CA ARG A 14 4.72 13.28 23.94
C ARG A 14 6.16 13.77 23.73
N ILE A 15 6.85 14.17 24.80
CA ILE A 15 8.26 14.60 24.71
C ILE A 15 9.16 13.42 24.34
N GLN A 16 8.85 12.20 24.81
CA GLN A 16 9.59 10.98 24.48
C GLN A 16 9.43 10.52 23.02
N LEU A 17 8.35 10.94 22.36
CA LEU A 17 8.07 10.61 20.96
C LEU A 17 8.71 11.60 19.96
N LEU A 18 9.37 12.64 20.45
CA LEU A 18 10.03 13.61 19.57
C LEU A 18 11.37 13.06 19.05
N PRO A 19 11.69 13.26 17.76
CA PRO A 19 13.01 12.98 17.20
C PRO A 19 14.15 13.54 18.07
N GLY A 20 15.29 12.84 18.09
CA GLY A 20 16.35 13.08 19.09
C GLY A 20 16.96 14.50 19.08
N ASP A 21 16.92 15.20 17.95
CA ASP A 21 17.28 16.60 17.79
C ASP A 21 16.25 17.56 18.43
N GLN A 22 14.96 17.28 18.24
CA GLN A 22 13.86 18.05 18.82
C GLN A 22 13.78 17.90 20.35
N GLY A 23 14.08 16.71 20.88
CA GLY A 23 14.16 16.47 22.33
C GLY A 23 15.31 17.24 23.01
N ARG A 24 16.47 17.36 22.36
CA ARG A 24 17.59 18.17 22.86
C ARG A 24 17.25 19.66 22.86
N LEU A 25 16.59 20.13 21.80
CA LEU A 25 16.17 21.53 21.69
C LEU A 25 15.17 21.90 22.80
N LEU A 26 14.20 21.03 23.09
CA LEU A 26 13.26 21.26 24.19
C LEU A 26 13.94 21.29 25.56
N LYS A 27 14.85 20.36 25.83
CA LYS A 27 15.65 20.38 27.07
C LYS A 27 16.46 21.67 27.19
N HIS A 28 17.03 22.16 26.08
CA HIS A 28 17.74 23.43 26.07
C HIS A 28 16.81 24.62 26.33
N ILE A 29 15.63 24.70 25.69
CA ILE A 29 14.66 25.78 25.92
C ILE A 29 14.15 25.78 27.37
N GLN A 30 13.99 24.61 27.98
CA GLN A 30 13.68 24.48 29.40
C GLN A 30 14.83 25.00 30.29
N GLY A 31 16.09 24.74 29.92
CA GLY A 31 17.27 25.16 30.70
C GLY A 31 17.78 26.58 30.43
N CYS A 32 17.43 27.19 29.29
CA CYS A 32 18.02 28.45 28.81
C CYS A 32 17.01 29.61 28.82
N PRO A 33 17.16 30.61 29.72
CA PRO A 33 16.21 31.72 29.84
C PRO A 33 16.06 32.58 28.58
N SER A 34 17.13 32.74 27.79
CA SER A 34 17.11 33.55 26.57
C SER A 34 16.32 32.87 25.44
N CYS A 35 16.41 31.54 25.34
CA CYS A 35 15.63 30.75 24.38
C CYS A 35 14.15 30.69 24.75
N ARG A 36 13.82 30.66 26.05
CA ARG A 36 12.44 30.67 26.54
C ARG A 36 11.72 31.97 26.16
N ARG A 37 12.38 33.11 26.38
CA ARG A 37 11.84 34.44 26.06
C ARG A 37 11.52 34.63 24.58
N LYS A 38 12.41 34.16 23.70
CA LYS A 38 12.21 34.20 22.23
C LYS A 38 11.00 33.38 21.75
N LEU A 39 10.59 32.37 22.51
CA LEU A 39 9.43 31.53 22.18
C LEU A 39 8.13 32.23 22.57
N GLU A 40 8.10 32.83 23.76
CA GLU A 40 6.96 33.58 24.30
C GLU A 40 6.65 34.83 23.46
N GLU A 41 7.68 35.48 22.90
CA GLU A 41 7.54 36.64 22.01
C GLU A 41 6.90 36.31 20.64
N ARG A 42 6.74 35.03 20.29
CA ARG A 42 6.22 34.59 18.97
C ARG A 42 4.80 34.05 18.95
N GLU A 43 4.09 33.98 20.08
CA GLU A 43 2.66 33.60 20.05
C GLU A 43 1.81 34.73 19.43
N PRO A 44 1.11 34.51 18.30
CA PRO A 44 0.18 35.50 17.79
C PRO A 44 -1.02 35.60 18.75
N ALA A 45 -1.28 36.81 19.22
CA ALA A 45 -2.41 37.13 20.09
C ALA A 45 -3.75 36.88 19.37
N ALA A 46 -4.33 35.68 19.53
CA ALA A 46 -5.71 35.41 19.13
C ALA A 46 -6.68 36.05 20.15
N ARG A 47 -7.14 37.27 19.84
CA ARG A 47 -8.35 37.87 20.40
C ARG A 47 -9.57 37.14 19.84
N GLY A 48 -10.61 36.93 20.65
CA GLY A 48 -11.96 36.70 20.13
C GLY A 48 -12.86 35.88 21.04
N GLN A 49 -13.84 36.55 21.63
CA GLN A 49 -14.97 35.98 22.35
C GLN A 49 -15.77 35.05 21.44
N GLY A 50 -15.99 33.81 21.86
CA GLY A 50 -16.90 32.87 21.21
C GLY A 50 -17.36 31.85 22.25
N ASN A 51 -18.67 31.75 22.45
CA ASN A 51 -19.32 30.84 23.39
C ASN A 51 -18.77 29.41 23.24
N VAL A 52 -17.93 28.97 24.19
CA VAL A 52 -17.50 27.58 24.27
C VAL A 52 -18.51 26.85 25.14
N LEU A 53 -19.34 26.02 24.50
CA LEU A 53 -20.14 25.00 25.18
C LEU A 53 -19.25 24.26 26.19
N SER A 54 -19.70 24.20 27.44
CA SER A 54 -18.98 23.51 28.52
C SER A 54 -18.98 21.99 28.26
N TRP A 55 -18.02 21.54 27.45
CA TRP A 55 -17.76 20.11 27.29
C TRP A 55 -17.15 19.58 28.59
N ARG A 56 -17.99 18.96 29.43
CA ARG A 56 -17.58 18.06 30.51
C ARG A 56 -17.46 16.66 29.90
N PRO A 57 -16.26 16.07 29.76
CA PRO A 57 -16.18 14.64 29.53
C PRO A 57 -16.62 13.95 30.81
N SER A 58 -17.69 13.16 30.72
CA SER A 58 -17.93 12.11 31.70
C SER A 58 -16.81 11.08 31.52
N GLU A 59 -16.04 10.79 32.56
CA GLU A 59 -14.90 9.85 32.50
C GLU A 59 -15.32 8.38 32.30
N ALA A 60 -16.62 8.06 32.36
CA ALA A 60 -17.13 6.69 32.37
C ALA A 60 -17.59 6.08 31.02
N PRO A 61 -18.00 6.82 29.96
CA PRO A 61 -18.42 6.21 28.68
C PRO A 61 -17.32 6.15 27.62
N VAL A 62 -16.30 7.01 27.67
CA VAL A 62 -15.26 7.10 26.63
C VAL A 62 -14.33 5.89 26.68
N SER A 63 -13.95 5.43 27.87
CA SER A 63 -13.11 4.22 28.02
C SER A 63 -13.77 3.00 27.41
N ARG A 64 -15.07 2.75 27.69
CA ARG A 64 -15.78 1.58 27.16
C ARG A 64 -15.96 1.63 25.64
N ALA A 65 -16.17 2.82 25.08
CA ALA A 65 -16.25 3.00 23.63
C ALA A 65 -14.90 2.72 22.97
N VAL A 66 -13.80 3.21 23.56
CA VAL A 66 -12.42 2.94 23.10
C VAL A 66 -12.08 1.45 23.25
N ASP A 67 -12.39 0.83 24.39
CA ASP A 67 -12.18 -0.60 24.64
C ASP A 67 -12.96 -1.46 23.64
N GLY A 68 -14.21 -1.08 23.34
CA GLY A 68 -15.03 -1.74 22.32
C GLY A 68 -14.43 -1.64 20.91
N VAL A 69 -13.92 -0.46 20.53
CA VAL A 69 -13.20 -0.28 19.25
C VAL A 69 -11.93 -1.13 19.21
N LEU A 70 -11.11 -1.11 20.27
CA LEU A 70 -9.88 -1.91 20.36
C LEU A 70 -10.16 -3.41 20.33
N GLN A 71 -11.20 -3.87 21.01
CA GLN A 71 -11.63 -5.27 20.98
C GLN A 71 -12.14 -5.68 19.60
N GLY A 72 -12.90 -4.81 18.93
CA GLY A 72 -13.32 -5.00 17.54
C GLY A 72 -12.14 -5.11 16.58
N LEU A 73 -11.13 -4.23 16.72
CA LEU A 73 -9.89 -4.28 15.94
C LEU A 73 -9.10 -5.57 16.20
N ARG A 74 -8.96 -6.00 17.46
CA ARG A 74 -8.30 -7.27 17.80
C ARG A 74 -9.02 -8.46 17.17
N SER A 75 -10.35 -8.48 17.23
CA SER A 75 -11.16 -9.56 16.66
C SER A 75 -11.00 -9.62 15.14
N ARG A 76 -11.00 -8.47 14.46
CA ARG A 76 -10.72 -8.38 13.02
C ARG A 76 -9.29 -8.81 12.69
N ALA A 77 -8.30 -8.37 13.45
CA ALA A 77 -6.91 -8.76 13.24
C ALA A 77 -6.72 -10.28 13.40
N GLN A 78 -7.36 -10.89 14.39
CA GLN A 78 -7.36 -12.35 14.56
C GLN A 78 -8.06 -13.07 13.40
N ALA A 79 -9.19 -12.54 12.90
CA ALA A 79 -9.86 -13.11 11.74
C ALA A 79 -8.97 -13.06 10.49
N VAL A 80 -8.34 -11.92 10.21
CA VAL A 80 -7.39 -11.77 9.10
C VAL A 80 -6.19 -12.72 9.26
N ALA A 81 -5.67 -12.89 10.48
CA ALA A 81 -4.57 -13.83 10.74
C ALA A 81 -4.98 -15.29 10.48
N ARG A 82 -6.21 -15.68 10.86
CA ARG A 82 -6.75 -17.02 10.58
C ARG A 82 -6.95 -17.23 9.09
N GLU A 83 -7.55 -16.27 8.39
CA GLU A 83 -7.71 -16.30 6.94
C GLU A 83 -6.35 -16.53 6.24
N ARG A 84 -5.31 -15.81 6.65
CA ARG A 84 -3.94 -15.99 6.12
C ARG A 84 -3.36 -17.36 6.42
N ALA A 85 -3.61 -17.91 7.61
CA ALA A 85 -3.13 -19.24 7.98
C ALA A 85 -3.85 -20.37 7.23
N GLU A 86 -5.13 -20.19 6.91
CA GLU A 86 -5.97 -21.17 6.20
C GLU A 86 -5.78 -21.10 4.67
N ALA A 87 -5.42 -19.93 4.13
CA ALA A 87 -5.31 -19.69 2.69
C ALA A 87 -4.48 -20.73 1.92
N PRO A 88 -3.31 -21.21 2.38
CA PRO A 88 -2.54 -22.23 1.66
C PRO A 88 -3.28 -23.57 1.53
N ALA A 89 -3.97 -24.02 2.58
CA ALA A 89 -4.72 -25.26 2.56
C ALA A 89 -5.95 -25.15 1.64
N LEU A 90 -6.67 -24.02 1.73
CA LEU A 90 -7.80 -23.72 0.86
C LEU A 90 -7.37 -23.61 -0.62
N PHE A 91 -6.23 -22.98 -0.88
CA PHE A 91 -5.66 -22.92 -2.23
C PHE A 91 -5.35 -24.31 -2.77
N ALA A 92 -4.64 -25.15 -2.01
CA ALA A 92 -4.31 -26.50 -2.44
C ALA A 92 -5.57 -27.35 -2.72
N GLU A 93 -6.59 -27.21 -1.87
CA GLU A 93 -7.86 -27.89 -2.07
C GLU A 93 -8.61 -27.40 -3.32
N LEU A 94 -8.68 -26.07 -3.52
CA LEU A 94 -9.33 -25.47 -4.68
C LEU A 94 -8.65 -25.92 -5.98
N MET A 95 -7.32 -25.85 -6.02
CA MET A 95 -6.52 -26.27 -7.18
C MET A 95 -6.55 -27.79 -7.42
N GLY A 96 -6.94 -28.59 -6.43
CA GLY A 96 -7.17 -30.03 -6.59
C GLY A 96 -8.41 -30.40 -7.40
N HIS A 97 -9.24 -29.42 -7.76
CA HIS A 97 -10.44 -29.61 -8.57
C HIS A 97 -10.25 -29.16 -10.02
N ARG A 98 -11.11 -29.67 -10.92
CA ARG A 98 -11.20 -29.20 -12.31
C ARG A 98 -11.62 -27.73 -12.37
N VAL A 99 -11.20 -27.03 -13.41
CA VAL A 99 -11.38 -25.57 -13.59
C VAL A 99 -12.83 -25.13 -13.39
N GLU A 100 -13.79 -25.84 -14.00
CA GLU A 100 -15.22 -25.49 -13.89
C GLU A 100 -15.72 -25.60 -12.45
N ARG A 101 -15.18 -26.56 -11.70
CA ARG A 101 -15.52 -26.76 -10.29
C ARG A 101 -14.85 -25.73 -9.40
N GLN A 102 -13.67 -25.20 -9.78
CA GLN A 102 -13.00 -24.14 -9.03
C GLN A 102 -13.88 -22.88 -8.96
N GLU A 103 -14.41 -22.43 -10.10
CA GLU A 103 -15.29 -21.26 -10.17
C GLU A 103 -16.57 -21.45 -9.34
N ILE A 104 -17.21 -22.62 -9.44
CA ILE A 104 -18.40 -22.95 -8.67
C ILE A 104 -18.10 -22.92 -7.17
N LEU A 105 -16.96 -23.48 -6.75
CA LEU A 105 -16.57 -23.49 -5.34
C LEU A 105 -16.25 -22.09 -4.82
N ALA A 106 -15.49 -21.31 -5.60
CA ALA A 106 -15.17 -19.92 -5.28
C ALA A 106 -16.43 -19.09 -5.06
N ARG A 107 -17.40 -19.18 -5.97
CA ARG A 107 -18.65 -18.42 -5.87
C ARG A 107 -19.57 -18.92 -4.75
N ASN A 108 -19.74 -20.23 -4.60
CA ASN A 108 -20.84 -20.76 -3.77
C ASN A 108 -20.43 -21.17 -2.35
N SER A 109 -19.15 -21.48 -2.11
CA SER A 109 -18.73 -22.00 -0.81
C SER A 109 -18.14 -20.90 0.06
N ARG A 110 -18.84 -20.56 1.15
CA ARG A 110 -18.44 -19.51 2.09
C ARG A 110 -17.00 -19.63 2.60
N ARG A 111 -16.48 -20.85 2.77
CA ARG A 111 -15.11 -21.08 3.24
C ARG A 111 -14.00 -20.57 2.32
N PHE A 112 -14.25 -20.48 1.01
CA PHE A 112 -13.27 -19.94 0.06
C PHE A 112 -13.36 -18.41 -0.07
N ARG A 113 -14.40 -17.79 0.48
CA ARG A 113 -14.62 -16.34 0.43
C ARG A 113 -13.75 -15.62 1.46
N SER A 114 -12.45 -15.57 1.18
CA SER A 114 -11.45 -14.90 2.00
C SER A 114 -10.57 -13.99 1.16
N LEU A 115 -10.32 -12.79 1.68
CA LEU A 115 -9.40 -11.83 1.05
C LEU A 115 -7.96 -12.37 1.04
N ALA A 116 -7.57 -13.18 2.02
CA ALA A 116 -6.25 -13.81 2.05
C ALA A 116 -6.08 -14.86 0.93
N LEU A 117 -7.13 -15.62 0.61
CA LEU A 117 -7.10 -16.54 -0.53
C LEU A 117 -7.01 -15.78 -1.86
N CYS A 118 -7.75 -14.67 -2.02
CA CYS A 118 -7.59 -13.79 -3.18
C CYS A 118 -6.13 -13.32 -3.31
N GLY A 119 -5.52 -12.85 -2.23
CA GLY A 119 -4.12 -12.41 -2.22
C GLY A 119 -3.16 -13.52 -2.65
N LEU A 120 -3.35 -14.76 -2.17
CA LEU A 120 -2.53 -15.90 -2.55
C LEU A 120 -2.71 -16.27 -4.04
N LEU A 121 -3.94 -16.26 -4.56
CA LEU A 121 -4.20 -16.49 -5.98
C LEU A 121 -3.51 -15.46 -6.86
N LEU A 122 -3.54 -14.18 -6.48
CA LEU A 122 -2.85 -13.11 -7.20
C LEU A 122 -1.32 -13.27 -7.16
N GLN A 123 -0.76 -13.65 -6.01
CA GLN A 123 0.66 -13.96 -5.92
C GLN A 123 1.04 -15.09 -6.88
N ARG A 124 0.28 -16.19 -6.88
CA ARG A 124 0.50 -17.33 -7.79
C ARG A 124 0.29 -16.98 -9.26
N SER A 125 -0.71 -16.15 -9.56
CA SER A 125 -0.95 -15.61 -10.90
C SER A 125 0.28 -14.87 -11.40
N HIS A 126 0.87 -13.98 -10.59
CA HIS A 126 2.06 -13.24 -10.97
C HIS A 126 3.26 -14.17 -11.20
N GLU A 127 3.51 -15.12 -10.28
CA GLU A 127 4.63 -16.09 -10.39
C GLU A 127 4.57 -16.93 -11.67
N VAL A 128 3.39 -17.46 -12.01
CA VAL A 128 3.25 -18.37 -13.16
C VAL A 128 3.12 -17.64 -14.50
N SER A 129 2.72 -16.37 -14.52
CA SER A 129 2.42 -15.63 -15.75
C SER A 129 3.59 -15.53 -16.72
N VAL A 130 4.83 -15.60 -16.22
CA VAL A 130 6.05 -15.55 -17.07
C VAL A 130 6.16 -16.82 -17.93
N ASP A 131 5.85 -17.98 -17.36
CA ASP A 131 6.00 -19.28 -18.03
C ASP A 131 4.71 -19.73 -18.73
N ASP A 132 3.56 -19.50 -18.08
CA ASP A 132 2.22 -19.81 -18.59
C ASP A 132 1.27 -18.63 -18.32
N PRO A 133 1.21 -17.64 -19.24
CA PRO A 133 0.34 -16.48 -19.09
C PRO A 133 -1.14 -16.88 -19.05
N ALA A 134 -1.55 -17.95 -19.73
CA ALA A 134 -2.94 -18.39 -19.71
C ALA A 134 -3.34 -18.92 -18.32
N GLN A 135 -2.45 -19.66 -17.64
CA GLN A 135 -2.68 -20.04 -16.24
C GLN A 135 -2.63 -18.83 -15.31
N GLY A 136 -1.73 -17.88 -15.56
CA GLY A 136 -1.65 -16.62 -14.83
C GLY A 136 -2.97 -15.85 -14.86
N GLU A 137 -3.54 -15.66 -16.06
CA GLU A 137 -4.83 -15.01 -16.25
C GLU A 137 -5.96 -15.77 -15.54
N ARG A 138 -6.02 -17.11 -15.68
CA ARG A 138 -7.05 -17.94 -15.02
C ARG A 138 -7.04 -17.75 -13.50
N LEU A 139 -5.87 -17.72 -12.87
CA LEU A 139 -5.75 -17.52 -11.42
C LEU A 139 -6.20 -16.11 -10.99
N ALA A 140 -5.86 -15.07 -11.75
CA ALA A 140 -6.31 -13.71 -11.48
C ALA A 140 -7.82 -13.53 -11.71
N ALA A 141 -8.39 -14.18 -12.73
CA ALA A 141 -9.83 -14.20 -12.97
C ALA A 141 -10.58 -14.93 -11.84
N LEU A 142 -10.05 -16.05 -11.34
CA LEU A 142 -10.62 -16.74 -10.19
C LEU A 142 -10.58 -15.87 -8.92
N ALA A 143 -9.49 -15.11 -8.71
CA ALA A 143 -9.39 -14.15 -7.62
C ALA A 143 -10.41 -12.99 -7.77
N LEU A 144 -10.66 -12.53 -9.00
CA LEU A 144 -11.66 -11.51 -9.29
C LEU A 144 -13.07 -11.99 -8.94
N GLU A 145 -13.41 -13.22 -9.32
CA GLU A 145 -14.69 -13.86 -8.98
C GLU A 145 -14.88 -14.01 -7.46
N LEU A 146 -13.82 -14.41 -6.75
CA LEU A 146 -13.84 -14.44 -5.29
C LEU A 146 -14.06 -13.04 -4.71
N ALA A 147 -13.31 -12.04 -5.16
CA ALA A 147 -13.41 -10.65 -4.70
C ALA A 147 -14.83 -10.09 -4.91
N GLY A 148 -15.50 -10.43 -6.02
CA GLY A 148 -16.89 -10.06 -6.29
C GLY A 148 -17.92 -10.75 -5.36
N SER A 149 -17.54 -11.84 -4.69
CA SER A 149 -18.41 -12.57 -3.75
C SER A 149 -18.16 -12.23 -2.27
N LEU A 150 -17.14 -11.42 -1.97
CA LEU A 150 -16.79 -11.01 -0.62
C LEU A 150 -17.79 -9.98 -0.07
N ASP A 151 -18.03 -10.03 1.24
CA ASP A 151 -18.91 -9.09 1.93
C ASP A 151 -18.23 -7.72 2.10
N GLY A 152 -18.71 -6.71 1.37
CA GLY A 152 -18.22 -5.33 1.47
C GLY A 152 -18.51 -4.66 2.81
N GLY A 153 -19.49 -5.14 3.58
CA GLY A 153 -19.72 -4.69 4.96
C GLY A 153 -18.64 -5.18 5.93
N TRP A 154 -18.04 -6.35 5.64
CA TRP A 154 -16.96 -6.93 6.43
C TRP A 154 -15.58 -6.38 6.05
N TYR A 155 -15.25 -6.41 4.75
CA TYR A 155 -13.92 -6.01 4.25
C TYR A 155 -13.81 -4.53 3.90
N GLY A 156 -14.93 -3.86 3.61
CA GLY A 156 -14.98 -2.50 3.11
C GLY A 156 -14.95 -2.44 1.58
N GLU A 157 -15.93 -1.77 0.99
CA GLU A 157 -16.08 -1.65 -0.48
C GLU A 157 -14.84 -1.10 -1.18
N ARG A 158 -14.15 -0.14 -0.56
CA ARG A 158 -12.94 0.47 -1.12
C ARG A 158 -11.76 -0.50 -1.18
N VAL A 159 -11.63 -1.38 -0.18
CA VAL A 159 -10.60 -2.43 -0.16
C VAL A 159 -10.91 -3.51 -1.19
N LEU A 160 -12.19 -3.86 -1.35
CA LEU A 160 -12.62 -4.78 -2.40
C LEU A 160 -12.40 -4.19 -3.79
N ALA A 161 -12.61 -2.89 -3.98
CA ALA A 161 -12.28 -2.18 -5.22
C ALA A 161 -10.77 -2.21 -5.50
N ASP A 162 -9.90 -1.93 -4.52
CA ASP A 162 -8.45 -2.10 -4.69
C ASP A 162 -8.09 -3.53 -5.11
N THR A 163 -8.74 -4.52 -4.48
CA THR A 163 -8.52 -5.95 -4.77
C THR A 163 -8.91 -6.30 -6.21
N ARG A 164 -10.06 -5.82 -6.69
CA ARG A 164 -10.46 -6.01 -8.10
C ARG A 164 -9.50 -5.30 -9.05
N GLY A 165 -9.05 -4.09 -8.71
CA GLY A 165 -8.03 -3.36 -9.46
C GLY A 165 -6.74 -4.16 -9.63
N ARG A 166 -6.28 -4.85 -8.58
CA ARG A 166 -5.13 -5.77 -8.66
C ARG A 166 -5.40 -6.98 -9.54
N CYS A 167 -6.59 -7.58 -9.44
CA CYS A 167 -6.97 -8.71 -10.28
C CYS A 167 -6.89 -8.32 -11.76
N TRP A 168 -7.52 -7.21 -12.13
CA TRP A 168 -7.48 -6.67 -13.49
C TRP A 168 -6.07 -6.27 -13.95
N SER A 169 -5.25 -5.75 -13.04
CA SER A 169 -3.84 -5.45 -13.33
C SER A 169 -3.05 -6.70 -13.73
N LEU A 170 -3.24 -7.81 -13.01
CA LEU A 170 -2.57 -9.07 -13.32
C LEU A 170 -3.15 -9.77 -14.56
N ILE A 171 -4.47 -9.68 -14.80
CA ILE A 171 -5.09 -10.12 -16.06
C ILE A 171 -4.45 -9.36 -17.23
N GLY A 172 -4.33 -8.03 -17.13
CA GLY A 172 -3.68 -7.21 -18.15
C GLY A 172 -2.22 -7.58 -18.37
N ASN A 173 -1.47 -7.86 -17.30
CA ASN A 173 -0.08 -8.31 -17.42
C ASN A 173 0.03 -9.68 -18.10
N ALA A 174 -0.83 -10.64 -17.74
CA ALA A 174 -0.84 -11.97 -18.36
C ALA A 174 -1.16 -11.88 -19.87
N ARG A 175 -2.17 -11.09 -20.24
CA ARG A 175 -2.53 -10.85 -21.66
C ARG A 175 -1.40 -10.17 -22.43
N ARG A 176 -0.72 -9.19 -21.82
CA ARG A 176 0.48 -8.56 -22.40
C ARG A 176 1.56 -9.60 -22.70
N ILE A 177 1.85 -10.52 -21.77
CA ILE A 177 2.85 -11.58 -21.97
C ILE A 177 2.40 -12.55 -23.07
N ALA A 178 1.09 -12.84 -23.16
CA ALA A 178 0.50 -13.60 -24.25
C ALA A 178 0.38 -12.84 -25.60
N ALA A 179 0.92 -11.62 -25.69
CA ALA A 179 0.83 -10.72 -26.84
C ALA A 179 -0.58 -10.27 -27.26
N ASP A 180 -1.60 -10.47 -26.40
CA ASP A 180 -2.92 -9.85 -26.54
C ASP A 180 -2.88 -8.42 -25.99
N LEU A 181 -2.27 -7.51 -26.76
CA LEU A 181 -2.10 -6.12 -26.35
C LEU A 181 -3.43 -5.34 -26.23
N PRO A 182 -4.44 -5.55 -27.11
CA PRO A 182 -5.76 -4.94 -26.94
C PRO A 182 -6.46 -5.40 -25.66
N GLY A 183 -6.51 -6.72 -25.42
CA GLY A 183 -7.13 -7.26 -24.21
C GLY A 183 -6.39 -6.88 -22.93
N ALA A 184 -5.07 -6.65 -23.01
CA ALA A 184 -4.28 -6.10 -21.91
C ALA A 184 -4.68 -4.65 -21.61
N GLU A 185 -4.84 -3.79 -22.63
CA GLU A 185 -5.28 -2.40 -22.45
C GLU A 185 -6.66 -2.33 -21.78
N GLU A 186 -7.62 -3.12 -22.25
CA GLU A 186 -8.98 -3.19 -21.69
C GLU A 186 -8.95 -3.59 -20.21
N ALA A 187 -8.16 -4.61 -19.86
CA ALA A 187 -8.00 -5.04 -18.47
C ALA A 187 -7.36 -3.96 -17.60
N LEU A 188 -6.31 -3.27 -18.08
CA LEU A 188 -5.66 -2.20 -17.33
C LEU A 188 -6.54 -0.94 -17.19
N LEU A 189 -7.45 -0.67 -18.13
CA LEU A 189 -8.47 0.37 -17.98
C LEU A 189 -9.47 0.00 -16.88
N GLN A 190 -9.95 -1.24 -16.86
CA GLN A 190 -10.83 -1.72 -15.79
C GLN A 190 -10.15 -1.69 -14.41
N ALA A 191 -8.84 -1.98 -14.36
CA ALA A 191 -8.04 -1.86 -13.15
C ALA A 191 -8.02 -0.41 -12.63
N GLU A 192 -7.77 0.56 -13.51
CA GLU A 192 -7.78 1.99 -13.15
C GLU A 192 -9.13 2.41 -12.57
N ASP A 193 -10.21 2.00 -13.24
CA ASP A 193 -11.58 2.26 -12.86
C ASP A 193 -11.91 1.73 -11.44
N ASP A 194 -11.46 0.53 -11.12
CA ASP A 194 -11.63 -0.04 -9.78
C ASP A 194 -10.74 0.68 -8.74
N LEU A 195 -9.48 1.00 -9.06
CA LEU A 195 -8.58 1.71 -8.14
C LEU A 195 -9.03 3.15 -7.85
N ASP A 196 -9.71 3.82 -8.79
CA ASP A 196 -10.28 5.15 -8.57
C ASP A 196 -11.45 5.12 -7.57
N ARG A 197 -12.18 4.00 -7.50
CA ARG A 197 -13.19 3.71 -6.48
C ARG A 197 -12.58 3.15 -5.19
N GLY A 198 -11.29 2.81 -5.23
CA GLY A 198 -10.49 2.19 -4.20
C GLY A 198 -10.15 3.08 -3.01
N THR A 199 -9.26 2.62 -2.12
CA THR A 199 -8.84 3.41 -0.94
C THR A 199 -8.01 4.63 -1.31
N GLY A 200 -7.42 4.63 -2.50
CA GLY A 200 -6.47 5.64 -2.95
C GLY A 200 -5.03 5.30 -2.55
N ASP A 201 -4.74 4.05 -2.20
CA ASP A 201 -3.38 3.56 -1.95
C ASP A 201 -2.46 3.90 -3.13
N LEU A 202 -1.40 4.65 -2.83
CA LEU A 202 -0.43 5.09 -3.81
C LEU A 202 0.40 3.92 -4.35
N THR A 203 0.62 2.88 -3.55
CA THR A 203 1.35 1.69 -3.95
C THR A 203 0.58 0.90 -5.00
N GLU A 204 -0.74 0.74 -4.83
CA GLU A 204 -1.61 0.10 -5.82
C GLU A 204 -1.65 0.90 -7.13
N LYS A 205 -1.71 2.23 -7.04
CA LYS A 205 -1.63 3.11 -8.23
C LYS A 205 -0.27 3.01 -8.93
N ALA A 206 0.83 2.97 -8.19
CA ALA A 206 2.16 2.80 -8.76
C ALA A 206 2.30 1.46 -9.47
N GLN A 207 1.76 0.38 -8.88
CA GLN A 207 1.80 -0.95 -9.47
C GLN A 207 0.99 -1.03 -10.79
N LEU A 208 -0.19 -0.40 -10.86
CA LEU A 208 -0.93 -0.27 -12.11
C LEU A 208 -0.12 0.47 -13.19
N LEU A 209 0.56 1.56 -12.82
CA LEU A 209 1.39 2.32 -13.75
C LEU A 209 2.58 1.51 -14.27
N VAL A 210 3.15 0.60 -13.46
CA VAL A 210 4.20 -0.33 -13.90
C VAL A 210 3.66 -1.22 -15.02
N TYR A 211 2.48 -1.82 -14.85
CA TYR A 211 1.89 -2.68 -15.89
C TYR A 211 1.50 -1.89 -17.15
N LYS A 212 0.99 -0.66 -17.00
CA LYS A 212 0.76 0.24 -18.15
C LYS A 212 2.07 0.57 -18.87
N ALA A 213 3.17 0.80 -18.15
CA ALA A 213 4.47 1.07 -18.74
C ALA A 213 4.97 -0.13 -19.56
N PHE A 214 4.88 -1.34 -19.00
CA PHE A 214 5.20 -2.56 -19.74
C PHE A 214 4.33 -2.75 -20.99
N LEU A 215 3.03 -2.43 -20.91
CA LEU A 215 2.15 -2.50 -22.08
C LEU A 215 2.59 -1.49 -23.16
N ARG A 216 2.92 -0.26 -22.78
CA ARG A 216 3.45 0.75 -23.72
C ARG A 216 4.76 0.31 -24.35
N GLN A 217 5.65 -0.32 -23.59
CA GLN A 217 6.88 -0.91 -24.13
C GLN A 217 6.58 -2.01 -25.15
N ALA A 218 5.67 -2.94 -24.84
CA ALA A 218 5.25 -3.99 -25.76
C ALA A 218 4.58 -3.44 -27.04
N GLN A 219 3.93 -2.28 -26.96
CA GLN A 219 3.37 -1.53 -28.09
C GLN A 219 4.42 -0.68 -28.84
N HIS A 220 5.70 -0.74 -28.46
CA HIS A 220 6.79 0.12 -28.97
C HIS A 220 6.55 1.63 -28.76
N ARG A 221 5.73 2.01 -27.78
CA ARG A 221 5.46 3.40 -27.37
C ARG A 221 6.43 3.81 -26.25
N LEU A 222 7.71 3.80 -26.58
CA LEU A 222 8.81 3.87 -25.60
C LEU A 222 8.84 5.19 -24.82
N ASP A 223 8.48 6.31 -25.44
CA ASP A 223 8.41 7.61 -24.75
C ASP A 223 7.35 7.61 -23.63
N GLU A 224 6.20 6.99 -23.89
CA GLU A 224 5.12 6.86 -22.90
C GLU A 224 5.51 5.89 -21.79
N ALA A 225 6.14 4.77 -22.13
CA ALA A 225 6.67 3.82 -21.15
C ALA A 225 7.66 4.51 -20.19
N ALA A 226 8.60 5.30 -20.72
CA ALA A 226 9.58 6.03 -19.91
C ALA A 226 8.93 7.09 -18.99
N VAL A 227 7.87 7.77 -19.44
CA VAL A 227 7.10 8.69 -18.59
C VAL A 227 6.41 7.94 -17.45
N LEU A 228 5.78 6.80 -17.76
CA LEU A 228 5.08 5.99 -16.76
C LEU A 228 6.05 5.42 -15.70
N PHE A 229 7.19 4.85 -16.11
CA PHE A 229 8.20 4.37 -15.16
C PHE A 229 8.79 5.49 -14.29
N ARG A 230 9.07 6.68 -14.85
CA ARG A 230 9.51 7.82 -14.02
C ARG A 230 8.48 8.20 -12.97
N ARG A 231 7.19 8.14 -13.32
CA ARG A 231 6.09 8.39 -12.38
C ARG A 231 6.02 7.30 -11.30
N THR A 232 6.20 6.03 -11.65
CA THR A 232 6.16 4.92 -10.67
C THR A 232 7.29 5.06 -9.65
N VAL A 233 8.51 5.37 -10.11
CA VAL A 233 9.67 5.65 -9.24
C VAL A 233 9.37 6.77 -8.26
N SER A 234 8.81 7.89 -8.74
CA SER A 234 8.45 9.01 -7.86
C SER A 234 7.42 8.61 -6.79
N ILE A 235 6.44 7.79 -7.15
CA ILE A 235 5.39 7.37 -6.22
C ILE A 235 5.95 6.39 -5.19
N PHE A 236 6.68 5.35 -5.61
CA PHE A 236 7.27 4.39 -4.68
C PHE A 236 8.24 5.04 -3.69
N LEU A 237 9.08 5.97 -4.14
CA LEU A 237 9.94 6.74 -3.22
C LEU A 237 9.12 7.56 -2.22
N SER A 238 8.03 8.20 -2.65
CA SER A 238 7.16 8.97 -1.76
C SER A 238 6.39 8.09 -0.77
N ALA A 239 6.12 6.83 -1.15
CA ALA A 239 5.47 5.83 -0.31
C ALA A 239 6.44 5.11 0.65
N GLY A 240 7.76 5.36 0.54
CA GLY A 240 8.76 4.68 1.38
C GLY A 240 9.12 3.26 0.90
N GLU A 241 8.95 2.97 -0.38
CA GLU A 241 9.17 1.67 -1.01
C GLU A 241 10.41 1.69 -1.95
N PRO A 242 11.64 1.78 -1.41
CA PRO A 242 12.85 2.00 -2.20
C PRO A 242 13.22 0.81 -3.10
N LEU A 243 12.82 -0.41 -2.74
CA LEU A 243 13.10 -1.61 -3.54
C LEU A 243 12.28 -1.61 -4.83
N GLN A 244 10.97 -1.35 -4.73
CA GLN A 244 10.05 -1.24 -5.87
C GLN A 244 10.40 -0.04 -6.75
N ALA A 245 10.87 1.07 -6.14
CA ALA A 245 11.44 2.19 -6.88
C ALA A 245 12.70 1.76 -7.67
N ALA A 246 13.61 1.00 -7.06
CA ALA A 246 14.81 0.52 -7.73
C ALA A 246 14.51 -0.47 -8.87
N GLU A 247 13.53 -1.36 -8.69
CA GLU A 247 13.04 -2.24 -9.76
C GLU A 247 12.47 -1.43 -10.92
N SER A 248 11.60 -0.44 -10.65
CA SER A 248 11.08 0.46 -11.68
C SER A 248 12.18 1.26 -12.41
N ILE A 249 13.29 1.57 -11.73
CA ILE A 249 14.47 2.21 -12.32
C ILE A 249 15.19 1.29 -13.31
N VAL A 250 15.31 0.00 -12.98
CA VAL A 250 15.91 -0.99 -13.88
C VAL A 250 15.10 -1.08 -15.17
N GLU A 251 13.78 -1.16 -15.06
CA GLU A 251 12.89 -1.19 -16.23
C GLU A 251 12.95 0.09 -17.05
N LEU A 252 13.02 1.26 -16.40
CA LEU A 252 13.25 2.54 -17.09
C LEU A 252 14.57 2.52 -17.88
N ALA A 253 15.64 1.97 -17.32
CA ALA A 253 16.92 1.90 -18.02
C ALA A 253 16.88 0.99 -19.25
N ILE A 254 16.11 -0.11 -19.19
CA ILE A 254 15.85 -0.97 -20.36
C ILE A 254 15.13 -0.15 -21.43
N VAL A 255 14.06 0.57 -21.08
CA VAL A 255 13.32 1.42 -22.03
C VAL A 255 14.22 2.52 -22.64
N GLU A 256 15.07 3.18 -21.85
CA GLU A 256 16.01 4.18 -22.40
C GLU A 256 17.05 3.56 -23.34
N THR A 257 17.47 2.31 -23.09
CA THR A 257 18.33 1.57 -24.01
C THR A 257 17.61 1.28 -25.33
N ASP A 258 16.35 0.81 -25.26
CA ASP A 258 15.51 0.55 -26.44
C ASP A 258 15.24 1.84 -27.26
N ARG A 259 15.25 3.00 -26.60
CA ARG A 259 15.14 4.33 -27.24
C ARG A 259 16.44 4.81 -27.91
N GLY A 260 17.55 4.09 -27.74
CA GLY A 260 18.86 4.49 -28.25
C GLY A 260 19.61 5.49 -27.36
N GLU A 261 19.30 5.53 -26.06
CA GLU A 261 19.93 6.43 -25.07
C GLU A 261 20.68 5.66 -23.97
N PRO A 262 21.66 4.79 -24.31
CA PRO A 262 22.32 3.90 -23.35
C PRO A 262 23.13 4.64 -22.28
N GLU A 263 23.64 5.84 -22.56
CA GLU A 263 24.33 6.66 -21.57
C GLU A 263 23.39 7.10 -20.45
N ARG A 264 22.13 7.43 -20.78
CA ARG A 264 21.10 7.74 -19.77
C ARG A 264 20.76 6.51 -18.95
N ALA A 265 20.65 5.34 -19.59
CA ALA A 265 20.39 4.08 -18.90
C ALA A 265 21.46 3.80 -17.82
N ILE A 266 22.75 3.94 -18.15
CA ILE A 266 23.86 3.74 -17.20
C ILE A 266 23.76 4.72 -16.01
N GLN A 267 23.49 6.00 -16.28
CA GLN A 267 23.36 7.01 -15.22
C GLN A 267 22.20 6.71 -14.26
N ILE A 268 21.09 6.20 -14.79
CA ILE A 268 19.89 5.91 -14.01
C ILE A 268 20.06 4.59 -13.21
N LEU A 269 20.75 3.58 -13.77
CA LEU A 269 21.06 2.32 -13.06
C LEU A 269 21.94 2.53 -11.81
N ALA A 270 22.85 3.50 -11.84
CA ALA A 270 23.64 3.85 -10.65
C ALA A 270 22.75 4.25 -9.46
N ARG A 271 21.60 4.90 -9.71
CA ARG A 271 20.63 5.26 -8.66
C ARG A 271 19.90 4.04 -8.11
N ALA A 272 19.62 3.03 -8.95
CA ALA A 272 18.98 1.78 -8.51
C ALA A 272 19.84 1.05 -7.48
N ASN A 273 21.16 0.95 -7.73
CA ASN A 273 22.10 0.28 -6.83
C ASN A 273 22.19 0.98 -5.47
N THR A 274 22.19 2.31 -5.44
CA THR A 274 22.17 3.08 -4.20
C THR A 274 20.89 2.81 -3.39
N LEU A 275 19.72 2.82 -4.04
CA LEU A 275 18.45 2.55 -3.36
C LEU A 275 18.37 1.14 -2.80
N ARG A 276 18.85 0.13 -3.54
CA ARG A 276 18.95 -1.25 -3.04
C ARG A 276 19.89 -1.36 -1.85
N GLY A 277 21.04 -0.66 -1.88
CA GLY A 277 21.98 -0.61 -0.76
C GLY A 277 21.37 -0.04 0.53
N LEU A 278 20.59 1.04 0.41
CA LEU A 278 19.89 1.67 1.54
C LEU A 278 18.80 0.78 2.17
N ALA A 279 18.20 -0.13 1.38
CA ALA A 279 17.20 -1.07 1.88
C ALA A 279 17.80 -2.29 2.61
N VAL A 280 19.10 -2.55 2.43
CA VAL A 280 19.81 -3.73 2.98
C VAL A 280 20.57 -3.41 4.27
N GLU A 281 20.67 -2.14 4.70
CA GLU A 281 21.32 -1.81 5.98
C GLU A 281 20.60 -2.51 7.15
N PRO A 282 21.28 -3.43 7.88
CA PRO A 282 20.65 -4.12 9.00
C PRO A 282 20.39 -3.13 10.13
N VAL A 283 19.17 -3.11 10.65
CA VAL A 283 18.85 -2.47 11.93
C VAL A 283 19.89 -2.97 12.94
N PRO A 284 20.72 -2.10 13.55
CA PRO A 284 21.70 -2.54 14.52
C PRO A 284 20.96 -3.24 15.65
N ARG A 285 21.25 -4.54 15.84
CA ARG A 285 20.75 -5.29 16.99
C ARG A 285 21.21 -4.53 18.23
N ALA A 286 20.25 -4.10 19.05
CA ALA A 286 20.57 -3.62 20.38
C ALA A 286 21.30 -4.75 21.10
N SER A 287 22.58 -4.56 21.38
CA SER A 287 23.37 -5.47 22.22
C SER A 287 22.76 -5.53 23.62
N PRO A 288 22.82 -6.70 24.28
CA PRO A 288 22.12 -6.98 25.55
C PRO A 288 22.57 -6.09 26.71
#